data_AF-L8Y9B7-F1
#
_entry.id   AF-L8Y9B7-F1
#
_cell.length_a   1.000
_cell.length_b   1.000
_cell.length_c   1.000
_cell.angle_alpha   90.00
_cell.angle_beta   90.00
_cell.angle_gamma   90.00
#
_symmetry.space_group_name_H-M   'P 1'
#
loop_
_entity.id
_entity.type
_entity.pdbx_description
1 polymer ?
#
loop_
_entity_poly.entity_id
_entity_poly.type
_entity_poly.pdbx_seq_one_letter_code
_entity_poly.pdbx_strand_id
1 'polypeptide(L)'
;MVGSTDDPSVFSLPDSKLPGDKEFVSWQQDLEDSVKPTQQARPTVIRWSEGGKEVFISGSFNNWSTKIPLIKSHNDFVAILDLPEGEHQYKFFVDGQWVHDPSECDPALLPEPNHVMLNHLYALSIKDSVMVLSATHRYKKKYVTTLLYKPI
;
A
#
# COMPACT_ATOMS: atom_id res chain seq x y z
N MET A 1 32.97 34.82 -83.74
CA MET A 1 32.78 35.81 -82.66
C MET A 1 32.09 35.09 -81.51
N VAL A 2 32.76 35.02 -80.35
CA VAL A 2 32.29 34.75 -78.95
C VAL A 2 31.33 33.55 -78.71
N GLY A 3 31.54 32.61 -77.79
CA GLY A 3 32.53 32.34 -76.73
C GLY A 3 31.93 31.27 -75.79
N SER A 4 32.70 30.25 -75.38
CA SER A 4 32.31 29.19 -74.43
C SER A 4 32.14 29.71 -72.99
N THR A 5 31.26 29.09 -72.17
CA THR A 5 31.45 28.83 -70.71
C THR A 5 30.23 28.13 -70.05
N ASP A 6 30.49 26.95 -69.46
CA ASP A 6 30.06 26.25 -68.20
C ASP A 6 28.85 26.80 -67.37
N ASP A 7 28.00 26.07 -66.61
CA ASP A 7 27.98 24.72 -65.97
C ASP A 7 26.52 24.41 -65.42
N PRO A 8 26.23 23.42 -64.55
CA PRO A 8 25.38 22.23 -64.79
C PRO A 8 23.97 22.31 -64.13
N SER A 9 23.02 21.43 -64.49
CA SER A 9 22.00 20.96 -63.51
C SER A 9 21.08 19.81 -63.97
N VAL A 10 20.93 18.87 -63.03
CA VAL A 10 19.69 18.13 -62.70
C VAL A 10 19.30 17.01 -63.68
N PHE A 11 20.03 15.89 -63.58
CA PHE A 11 19.43 14.57 -63.82
C PHE A 11 18.57 14.18 -62.61
N SER A 12 17.33 13.80 -62.89
CA SER A 12 16.37 13.31 -61.90
C SER A 12 16.79 11.94 -61.35
N LEU A 13 16.96 11.85 -60.03
CA LEU A 13 16.91 10.59 -59.27
C LEU A 13 15.63 10.60 -58.40
N PRO A 14 14.90 9.48 -58.29
CA PRO A 14 13.81 9.33 -57.34
C PRO A 14 14.34 9.21 -55.91
N ASP A 15 13.65 9.90 -55.01
CA ASP A 15 13.88 10.01 -53.58
C ASP A 15 13.96 8.62 -52.90
N SER A 16 15.14 8.29 -52.37
CA SER A 16 15.34 7.10 -51.53
C SER A 16 14.74 7.35 -50.15
N LYS A 17 13.47 6.97 -49.98
CA LYS A 17 12.79 6.95 -48.69
C LYS A 17 13.44 5.86 -47.81
N LEU A 18 14.30 6.29 -46.88
CA LEU A 18 14.85 5.45 -45.81
C LEU A 18 13.71 4.84 -44.99
N PRO A 19 13.64 3.51 -44.80
CA PRO A 19 12.77 2.91 -43.80
C PRO A 19 13.58 2.79 -42.49
N GLY A 20 13.71 3.90 -41.76
CA GLY A 20 14.55 3.98 -40.53
C GLY A 20 13.79 4.04 -39.21
N ASP A 21 12.47 4.25 -39.21
CA ASP A 21 11.78 4.73 -38.00
C ASP A 21 10.74 3.76 -37.42
N LYS A 22 10.70 2.49 -37.86
CA LYS A 22 9.69 1.53 -37.39
C LYS A 22 10.22 0.35 -36.57
N GLU A 23 11.50 0.03 -36.64
CA GLU A 23 12.06 -1.08 -35.85
C GLU A 23 12.61 -0.64 -34.49
N PHE A 24 12.98 0.63 -34.32
CA PHE A 24 13.60 1.08 -33.07
C PHE A 24 12.62 1.16 -31.88
N VAL A 25 11.32 1.26 -32.15
CA VAL A 25 10.27 1.39 -31.11
C VAL A 25 9.64 0.03 -30.75
N SER A 26 9.78 -0.99 -31.61
CA SER A 26 9.16 -2.31 -31.38
C SER A 26 9.81 -3.07 -30.23
N TRP A 27 11.15 -3.07 -30.16
CA TRP A 27 11.88 -3.79 -29.11
C TRP A 27 11.79 -3.11 -27.73
N GLN A 28 11.39 -1.83 -27.66
CA GLN A 28 11.16 -1.15 -26.39
C GLN A 28 9.82 -1.56 -25.76
N GLN A 29 8.82 -1.88 -26.58
CA GLN A 29 7.49 -2.29 -26.10
C GLN A 29 7.50 -3.73 -25.54
N ASP A 30 8.28 -4.64 -26.15
CA ASP A 30 8.33 -6.05 -25.74
C ASP A 30 9.15 -6.29 -24.46
N LEU A 31 9.94 -5.30 -24.01
CA LEU A 31 10.68 -5.34 -22.75
C LEU A 31 9.85 -4.89 -21.54
N GLU A 32 8.69 -4.27 -21.76
CA GLU A 32 7.81 -3.79 -20.69
C GLU A 32 6.60 -4.72 -20.40
N ASP A 33 6.35 -5.74 -21.22
CA ASP A 33 5.10 -6.53 -21.18
C ASP A 33 5.22 -7.96 -20.63
N SER A 34 6.06 -8.18 -19.61
CA SER A 34 5.97 -9.40 -18.78
C SER A 34 6.48 -9.22 -17.35
N VAL A 35 6.26 -8.05 -16.74
CA VAL A 35 6.24 -7.97 -15.28
C VAL A 35 4.80 -8.16 -14.85
N LYS A 36 4.42 -9.42 -14.55
CA LYS A 36 3.27 -9.67 -13.66
C LYS A 36 3.43 -8.71 -12.47
N PRO A 37 2.38 -8.07 -11.92
CA PRO A 37 2.53 -7.34 -10.67
C PRO A 37 2.90 -8.34 -9.58
N THR A 38 4.19 -8.68 -9.49
CA THR A 38 4.82 -9.27 -8.32
C THR A 38 4.58 -8.22 -7.27
N GLN A 39 3.64 -8.50 -6.38
CA GLN A 39 3.32 -7.69 -5.21
C GLN A 39 4.65 -7.43 -4.48
N GLN A 40 5.27 -6.30 -4.78
CA GLN A 40 6.66 -6.07 -4.47
C GLN A 40 6.75 -5.80 -2.97
N ALA A 41 7.54 -6.62 -2.26
CA ALA A 41 7.77 -6.38 -0.85
C ALA A 41 8.53 -5.06 -0.68
N ARG A 42 8.03 -4.20 0.20
CA ARG A 42 8.61 -2.89 0.49
C ARG A 42 9.24 -2.91 1.89
N PRO A 43 10.47 -2.38 2.04
CA PRO A 43 11.11 -2.30 3.35
C PRO A 43 10.28 -1.40 4.26
N THR A 44 9.69 -2.01 5.28
CA THR A 44 8.82 -1.37 6.26
C THR A 44 9.53 -1.32 7.60
N VAL A 45 9.63 -0.11 8.16
CA VAL A 45 10.23 0.11 9.48
C VAL A 45 9.18 -0.15 10.54
N ILE A 46 9.48 -1.07 11.46
CA ILE A 46 8.66 -1.33 12.64
C ILE A 46 9.45 -0.92 13.87
N ARG A 47 8.85 -0.09 14.73
CA ARG A 47 9.50 0.52 15.87
C ARG A 47 8.71 0.26 17.15
N TRP A 48 9.42 0.11 18.27
CA TRP A 48 8.87 -0.03 19.60
C TRP A 48 9.65 0.87 20.58
N SER A 49 8.97 1.81 21.24
CA SER A 49 9.60 2.83 22.09
C SER A 49 9.27 2.72 23.59
N GLU A 50 8.51 1.72 24.01
CA GLU A 50 8.06 1.57 25.41
C GLU A 50 9.12 0.91 26.32
N GLY A 51 10.34 0.70 25.83
CA GLY A 51 11.41 0.02 26.56
C GLY A 51 11.26 -1.50 26.62
N GLY A 52 12.12 -2.16 27.41
CA GLY A 52 12.21 -3.62 27.53
C GLY A 52 13.66 -4.12 27.58
N LYS A 53 13.86 -5.38 28.00
CA LYS A 53 15.16 -6.06 27.88
C LYS A 53 15.27 -6.70 26.50
N GLU A 54 14.24 -7.45 26.12
CA GLU A 54 14.17 -8.16 24.84
C GLU A 54 12.80 -7.95 24.21
N VAL A 55 12.81 -7.52 22.94
CA VAL A 55 11.60 -7.19 22.19
C VAL A 55 11.62 -8.02 20.91
N PHE A 56 10.52 -8.72 20.66
CA PHE A 56 10.30 -9.47 19.43
C PHE A 56 8.99 -9.06 18.77
N ILE A 57 8.87 -9.36 17.48
CA ILE A 57 7.64 -9.19 16.71
C ILE A 57 7.25 -10.49 16.01
N SER A 58 5.94 -10.72 15.94
CA SER A 58 5.32 -11.77 15.12
C SER A 58 4.08 -11.18 14.44
N GLY A 59 3.72 -11.69 13.26
CA GLY A 59 2.57 -11.19 12.53
C GLY A 59 2.09 -12.10 11.42
N SER A 60 1.16 -11.60 10.61
CA SER A 60 0.59 -12.29 9.45
C SER A 60 1.66 -12.67 8.43
N PHE A 61 2.68 -11.83 8.26
CA PHE A 61 3.78 -12.04 7.31
C PHE A 61 4.65 -13.28 7.63
N ASN A 62 4.64 -13.78 8.86
CA ASN A 62 5.34 -15.00 9.25
C ASN A 62 4.41 -16.07 9.83
N ASN A 63 3.11 -15.99 9.54
CA ASN A 63 2.07 -16.90 10.06
C ASN A 63 2.10 -17.05 11.59
N TRP A 64 2.51 -16.01 12.32
CA TRP A 64 2.65 -16.03 13.79
C TRP A 64 3.56 -17.16 14.32
N SER A 65 4.42 -17.73 13.46
CA SER A 65 5.18 -18.95 13.77
C SER A 65 6.46 -18.68 14.54
N THR A 66 7.12 -17.56 14.24
CA THR A 66 8.44 -17.21 14.78
C THR A 66 8.42 -15.82 15.39
N LYS A 67 9.33 -15.60 16.34
CA LYS A 67 9.54 -14.30 17.00
C LYS A 67 10.79 -13.67 16.40
N ILE A 68 10.61 -12.61 15.62
CA ILE A 68 11.71 -11.88 15.01
C ILE A 68 12.24 -10.89 16.06
N PRO A 69 13.52 -10.96 16.46
CA PRO A 69 14.06 -10.03 17.44
C PRO A 69 14.19 -8.62 16.85
N LEU A 70 13.81 -7.60 17.63
CA LEU A 70 14.08 -6.22 17.28
C LEU A 70 15.47 -5.81 17.75
N ILE A 71 16.13 -4.97 16.95
CA ILE A 71 17.44 -4.43 17.27
C ILE A 71 17.25 -3.29 18.26
N LYS A 72 17.90 -3.41 19.43
CA LYS A 72 17.90 -2.38 20.46
C LYS A 72 18.82 -1.22 20.05
N SER A 73 18.24 -0.03 19.93
CA SER A 73 18.94 1.25 19.85
C SER A 73 19.07 1.86 21.27
N HIS A 74 19.32 3.16 21.39
CA HIS A 74 19.42 3.82 22.71
C HIS A 74 18.11 3.74 23.51
N ASN A 75 17.00 4.17 22.92
CA ASN A 75 15.70 4.20 23.59
C ASN A 75 14.63 3.35 22.86
N ASP A 76 14.89 2.99 21.61
CA ASP A 76 13.92 2.35 20.73
C ASP A 76 14.41 0.98 20.28
N PHE A 77 13.48 0.11 19.97
CA PHE A 77 13.70 -1.18 19.32
C PHE A 77 13.19 -1.08 17.88
N VAL A 78 13.97 -1.55 16.91
CA VAL A 78 13.63 -1.41 15.48
C VAL A 78 13.85 -2.71 14.72
N ALA A 79 12.95 -3.02 13.79
CA ALA A 79 13.14 -4.03 12.75
C ALA A 79 12.75 -3.44 11.38
N ILE A 80 13.48 -3.84 10.34
CA ILE A 80 13.12 -3.53 8.95
C ILE A 80 12.66 -4.85 8.33
N LEU A 81 11.39 -4.92 7.94
CA LEU A 81 10.79 -6.10 7.32
C LEU A 81 10.30 -5.74 5.93
N ASP A 82 10.66 -6.55 4.94
CA ASP A 82 10.11 -6.43 3.59
C ASP A 82 8.70 -7.01 3.59
N LEU A 83 7.69 -6.14 3.55
CA LEU A 83 6.28 -6.52 3.58
C LEU A 83 5.63 -6.24 2.22
N PRO A 84 4.92 -7.21 1.62
CA PRO A 84 4.14 -6.97 0.42
C PRO A 84 3.04 -5.94 0.69
N GLU A 85 2.59 -5.23 -0.34
CA GLU A 85 1.49 -4.27 -0.23
C GLU A 85 0.22 -4.96 0.26
N GLY A 86 -0.34 -4.48 1.37
CA GLY A 86 -1.55 -5.06 1.97
C GLY A 86 -1.65 -4.75 3.46
N GLU A 87 -2.72 -5.23 4.06
CA GLU A 87 -2.93 -5.16 5.51
C GLU A 87 -2.17 -6.29 6.20
N HIS A 88 -1.32 -5.93 7.15
CA HIS A 88 -0.55 -6.89 7.95
C HIS A 88 -0.86 -6.70 9.42
N GLN A 89 -1.26 -7.78 10.08
CA GLN A 89 -1.47 -7.79 11.52
C GLN A 89 -0.19 -8.22 12.21
N TYR A 90 0.17 -7.56 13.30
CA TYR A 90 1.37 -7.91 14.06
C TYR A 90 1.16 -7.65 15.55
N LYS A 91 2.03 -8.23 16.38
CA LYS A 91 2.06 -8.01 17.83
C LYS A 91 3.47 -8.13 18.36
N PHE A 92 3.77 -7.36 19.40
CA PHE A 92 5.05 -7.40 20.09
C PHE A 92 5.05 -8.42 21.22
N PHE A 93 6.21 -9.04 21.43
CA PHE A 93 6.48 -9.91 22.56
C PHE A 93 7.66 -9.31 23.34
N VAL A 94 7.35 -8.70 24.48
CA VAL A 94 8.31 -7.91 25.29
C VAL A 94 8.47 -8.57 26.64
N ASP A 95 9.70 -8.91 27.02
CA ASP A 95 10.05 -9.48 28.33
C ASP A 95 9.16 -10.66 28.77
N GLY A 96 8.72 -11.48 27.81
CA GLY A 96 7.88 -12.66 28.06
C GLY A 96 6.37 -12.43 27.91
N GLN A 97 5.92 -11.22 27.60
CA GLN A 97 4.50 -10.84 27.52
C GLN A 97 4.10 -10.37 26.12
N TRP A 98 2.91 -10.73 25.67
CA TRP A 98 2.34 -10.22 24.41
C TRP A 98 1.71 -8.84 24.61
N VAL A 99 2.28 -7.83 23.96
CA VAL A 99 1.85 -6.43 24.04
C VAL A 99 1.58 -5.88 22.63
N HIS A 100 0.68 -4.91 22.53
CA HIS A 100 0.46 -4.15 21.30
C HIS A 100 1.07 -2.76 21.48
N ASP A 101 1.39 -2.09 20.38
CA ASP A 101 1.83 -0.70 20.44
C ASP A 101 0.65 0.17 20.86
N PRO A 102 0.75 0.91 21.98
CA PRO A 102 -0.30 1.81 22.41
C PRO A 102 -0.43 3.06 21.52
N SER A 103 0.59 3.39 20.72
CA SER A 103 0.56 4.51 19.77
C SER A 103 -0.19 4.17 18.48
N GLU A 104 -0.28 2.89 18.14
CA GLU A 104 -1.09 2.38 17.04
C GLU A 104 -2.54 2.23 17.52
N CYS A 105 -3.37 3.21 17.20
CA CYS A 105 -4.81 3.11 17.41
C CYS A 105 -5.38 2.05 16.47
N ASP A 106 -5.71 0.87 17.00
CA ASP A 106 -6.46 -0.15 16.27
C ASP A 106 -7.70 0.49 15.61
N PRO A 107 -7.85 0.40 14.27
CA PRO A 107 -8.94 1.06 13.55
C PRO A 107 -10.33 0.55 13.97
N ALA A 108 -10.42 -0.63 14.61
CA ALA A 108 -11.66 -1.15 15.16
C ALA A 108 -12.02 -0.54 16.52
N LEU A 109 -11.07 0.11 17.21
CA LEU A 109 -11.32 0.77 18.48
C LEU A 109 -11.95 2.15 18.26
N LEU A 110 -13.10 2.33 18.90
CA LEU A 110 -13.83 3.60 18.89
C LEU A 110 -13.70 4.28 20.26
N PRO A 111 -13.70 5.62 20.31
CA PRO A 111 -13.73 6.36 21.58
C PRO A 111 -15.00 6.03 22.39
N GLU A 112 -14.96 6.27 23.71
CA GLU A 112 -16.13 6.04 24.55
C GLU A 112 -17.29 6.97 24.12
N PRO A 113 -18.46 6.40 23.75
CA PRO A 113 -19.59 7.19 23.30
C PRO A 113 -20.29 7.89 24.47
N ASN A 114 -20.91 9.04 24.19
CA ASN A 114 -21.82 9.66 25.16
C ASN A 114 -23.05 8.74 25.37
N HIS A 115 -23.46 8.51 26.62
CA HIS A 115 -24.58 7.63 26.94
C HIS A 115 -25.91 8.02 26.24
N VAL A 116 -26.09 9.30 25.88
CA VAL A 116 -27.28 9.79 25.18
C VAL A 116 -27.32 9.35 23.72
N MET A 117 -26.19 9.14 23.05
CA MET A 117 -26.18 8.73 21.63
C MET A 117 -26.44 7.24 21.41
N LEU A 118 -26.48 6.43 22.48
CA LEU A 118 -26.68 4.99 22.39
C LEU A 118 -28.08 4.66 21.89
N ASN A 119 -28.18 3.61 21.08
CA ASN A 119 -29.42 3.16 20.44
C ASN A 119 -30.06 4.17 19.45
N HIS A 120 -29.38 5.27 19.13
CA HIS A 120 -29.77 6.14 18.02
C HIS A 120 -29.24 5.57 16.70
N LEU A 121 -30.11 5.55 15.68
CA LEU A 121 -29.78 5.07 14.34
C LEU A 121 -29.07 6.18 13.55
N TYR A 122 -27.89 5.88 13.05
CA TYR A 122 -27.17 6.68 12.08
C TYR A 122 -27.25 6.00 10.71
N ALA A 123 -27.27 6.79 9.65
CA ALA A 123 -27.30 6.29 8.28
C ALA A 123 -26.38 7.14 7.41
N LEU A 124 -25.65 6.50 6.50
CA LEU A 124 -24.98 7.20 5.40
C LEU A 124 -25.97 7.40 4.24
N SER A 125 -25.73 8.40 3.41
CA SER A 125 -26.46 8.54 2.14
C SER A 125 -26.30 7.27 1.32
N ILE A 126 -27.40 6.79 0.78
CA ILE A 126 -27.44 5.64 -0.12
C ILE A 126 -26.51 5.90 -1.30
N LYS A 127 -25.63 4.94 -1.60
CA LYS A 127 -24.72 4.99 -2.74
C LYS A 127 -24.61 3.60 -3.35
N ASP A 128 -24.53 3.53 -4.68
CA ASP A 128 -24.32 2.27 -5.43
C ASP A 128 -25.35 1.17 -5.08
N SER A 129 -26.63 1.57 -4.88
CA SER A 129 -27.72 0.69 -4.43
C SER A 129 -27.48 -0.04 -3.10
N VAL A 130 -26.63 0.51 -2.24
CA VAL A 130 -26.37 0.01 -0.89
C VAL A 130 -26.78 1.05 0.15
N MET A 131 -27.57 0.61 1.12
CA MET A 131 -27.89 1.35 2.33
C MET A 131 -26.93 0.93 3.45
N VAL A 132 -26.36 1.92 4.15
CA VAL A 132 -25.50 1.69 5.31
C VAL A 132 -26.17 2.29 6.55
N LEU A 133 -26.49 1.42 7.50
CA LEU A 133 -27.09 1.77 8.78
C LEU A 133 -26.12 1.45 9.92
N SER A 134 -26.06 2.29 10.95
CA SER A 134 -25.25 2.01 12.12
C SER A 134 -25.92 2.43 13.43
N ALA A 135 -25.62 1.71 14.51
CA ALA A 135 -26.07 2.06 15.85
C ALA A 135 -25.10 1.52 16.90
N THR A 136 -24.90 2.28 17.98
CA THR A 136 -24.05 1.89 19.11
C THR A 136 -24.90 1.34 20.25
N HIS A 137 -24.60 0.13 20.69
CA HIS A 137 -25.27 -0.56 21.78
C HIS A 137 -24.31 -0.82 22.94
N ARG A 138 -24.83 -0.80 24.17
CA ARG A 138 -24.07 -1.16 25.37
C ARG A 138 -24.33 -2.60 25.76
N TYR A 139 -23.27 -3.41 25.84
CA TYR A 139 -23.29 -4.77 26.39
C TYR A 139 -22.44 -4.81 27.66
N LYS A 140 -23.08 -5.01 28.82
CA LYS A 140 -22.44 -4.88 30.16
C LYS A 140 -21.77 -3.50 30.31
N LYS A 141 -20.43 -3.48 30.51
CA LYS A 141 -19.60 -2.27 30.60
C LYS A 141 -18.82 -2.00 29.30
N LYS A 142 -19.27 -2.54 28.17
CA LYS A 142 -18.65 -2.37 26.85
C LYS A 142 -19.65 -1.77 25.88
N TYR A 143 -19.15 -1.05 24.89
CA TYR A 143 -19.93 -0.45 23.81
C TYR A 143 -19.54 -1.09 22.49
N VAL A 144 -20.52 -1.33 21.62
CA VAL A 144 -20.33 -1.95 20.31
C VAL A 144 -21.11 -1.13 19.28
N THR A 145 -20.42 -0.62 18.27
CA THR A 145 -21.03 0.05 17.12
C THR A 145 -21.13 -0.93 15.97
N THR A 146 -22.36 -1.27 15.59
CA THR A 146 -22.62 -2.22 14.49
C THR A 146 -22.92 -1.44 13.22
N LEU A 147 -22.30 -1.82 12.11
CA LEU A 147 -22.62 -1.34 10.76
C LEU A 147 -23.33 -2.46 9.97
N LEU A 148 -24.47 -2.15 9.37
CA LEU A 148 -25.23 -3.04 8.49
C LEU A 148 -25.21 -2.47 7.07
N TYR A 149 -24.68 -3.27 6.15
CA TYR A 149 -24.71 -3.01 4.71
C TYR A 149 -25.85 -3.83 4.10
N LYS A 150 -26.82 -3.16 3.49
CA LYS A 150 -27.99 -3.82 2.89
C LYS A 150 -28.24 -3.28 1.47
N PRO A 151 -28.28 -4.14 0.43
CA PRO A 151 -28.69 -3.71 -0.91
C PRO A 151 -30.17 -3.32 -0.92
N ILE A 152 -30.50 -2.41 -1.82
CA ILE A 152 -31.82 -1.79 -1.96
C ILE A 152 -32.46 -2.19 -3.29
#